data_AF-A0A090RQU2-F1
#
_entry.id   AF-A0A090RQU2-F1
#
_cell.length_a   1.000
_cell.length_b   1.000
_cell.length_c   1.000
_cell.angle_alpha   90.00
_cell.angle_beta   90.00
_cell.angle_gamma   90.00
#
_symmetry.space_group_name_H-M   'P 1'
#
loop_
_entity.id
_entity.type
_entity.pdbx_description
1 polymer ?
#
loop_
_entity_poly.entity_id
_entity_poly.type
_entity_poly.pdbx_seq_one_letter_code
_entity_poly.pdbx_strand_id
1 'polypeptide(L)' 'MGYKNIMVAVGFDNQAQALLQKAESVASHYPGATLSIIHVDMNVAEFYQALLVLI' A
#
# COMPACT_ATOMS: atom_id res chain seq x y z
N MET A 1 6.74 8.75 -21.15
CA MET A 1 5.45 8.75 -20.42
C MET A 1 5.74 8.29 -18.99
N GLY A 2 5.34 9.07 -17.98
CA GLY A 2 5.64 8.78 -16.57
C GLY A 2 4.38 8.54 -15.74
N TYR A 3 4.54 8.10 -14.51
CA TYR A 3 3.41 7.96 -13.59
C TYR A 3 2.82 9.33 -13.26
N LYS A 4 1.48 9.43 -13.29
CA LYS A 4 0.73 10.62 -12.87
C LYS A 4 0.13 10.46 -11.48
N ASN A 5 -0.21 9.22 -11.12
CA ASN A 5 -0.74 8.84 -9.82
C ASN A 5 -0.02 7.58 -9.36
N ILE A 6 0.44 7.58 -8.13
CA ILE A 6 1.10 6.47 -7.46
C ILE A 6 0.27 6.18 -6.22
N MET A 7 -0.16 4.94 -6.05
CA MET A 7 -0.98 4.53 -4.91
C MET A 7 -0.25 3.43 -4.14
N VAL A 8 -0.21 3.56 -2.82
CA VAL A 8 0.40 2.57 -1.93
C VAL A 8 -0.55 2.23 -0.79
N ALA A 9 -0.85 0.94 -0.65
CA ALA A 9 -1.62 0.38 0.45
C ALA A 9 -0.67 -0.19 1.50
N VAL A 10 -0.84 0.19 2.77
CA VAL A 10 -0.01 -0.27 3.89
C VAL A 10 -0.84 -0.66 5.09
N GLY A 11 -0.45 -1.76 5.75
CA GLY A 11 -0.94 -2.16 7.07
C GLY A 11 -0.11 -1.52 8.21
N PHE A 12 -0.29 -2.00 9.44
CA PHE A 12 0.53 -1.61 10.62
C PHE A 12 1.65 -2.61 10.93
N ASP A 13 2.17 -3.28 9.92
CA ASP A 13 3.31 -4.17 10.08
C ASP A 13 4.65 -3.41 10.00
N ASN A 14 5.73 -4.14 10.30
CA ASN A 14 7.10 -3.61 10.25
C ASN A 14 7.62 -3.33 8.83
N GLN A 15 6.88 -3.71 7.78
CA GLN A 15 7.24 -3.45 6.37
C GLN A 15 6.63 -2.13 5.85
N ALA A 16 5.58 -1.63 6.50
CA ALA A 16 4.88 -0.41 6.11
C ALA A 16 5.84 0.78 5.89
N GLN A 17 6.78 1.00 6.80
CA GLN A 17 7.72 2.12 6.69
C GLN A 17 8.64 2.00 5.45
N ALA A 18 9.14 0.80 5.16
CA ALA A 18 9.99 0.58 3.99
C ALA A 18 9.22 0.77 2.68
N LEU A 19 7.95 0.34 2.65
CA LEU A 19 7.06 0.53 1.50
C LEU A 19 6.75 2.01 1.26
N LEU A 20 6.51 2.78 2.33
CA LEU A 20 6.29 4.23 2.23
C LEU A 20 7.52 4.96 1.70
N GLN A 21 8.72 4.65 2.23
CA GLN A 21 9.97 5.23 1.74
C GLN A 21 10.21 4.91 0.26
N LYS A 22 9.88 3.69 -0.16
CA LYS A 22 9.98 3.32 -1.58
C LYS A 22 8.97 4.08 -2.43
N ALA A 23 7.75 4.25 -1.96
CA ALA A 23 6.71 4.99 -2.64
C ALA A 23 7.10 6.46 -2.87
N GLU A 24 7.63 7.11 -1.84
CA GLU A 24 8.16 8.47 -1.89
C GLU A 24 9.34 8.57 -2.85
N SER A 25 10.28 7.62 -2.75
CA SER A 25 11.40 7.54 -3.67
C SER A 25 10.93 7.40 -5.12
N VAL A 26 9.94 6.56 -5.41
CA VAL A 26 9.41 6.44 -6.78
C VAL A 26 8.73 7.75 -7.20
N ALA A 27 7.90 8.35 -6.36
CA ALA A 27 7.18 9.59 -6.68
C ALA A 27 8.12 10.77 -6.97
N SER A 28 9.25 10.88 -6.28
CA SER A 28 10.22 11.96 -6.51
C SER A 28 10.88 11.92 -7.89
N HIS A 29 10.89 10.76 -8.57
CA HIS A 29 11.39 10.63 -9.94
C HIS A 29 10.40 11.14 -10.99
N TYR A 30 9.16 11.44 -10.63
CA TYR A 30 8.11 11.86 -11.56
C TYR A 30 7.51 13.21 -11.15
N PRO A 31 8.04 14.33 -11.69
CA PRO A 31 7.51 15.66 -11.44
C PRO A 31 6.02 15.75 -11.80
N GLY A 32 5.19 16.17 -10.85
CA GLY A 32 3.74 16.26 -11.02
C GLY A 32 2.96 14.97 -10.78
N ALA A 33 3.63 13.88 -10.39
CA ALA A 33 2.95 12.69 -9.90
C ALA A 33 2.39 12.92 -8.50
N THR A 34 1.16 12.46 -8.26
CA THR A 34 0.55 12.48 -6.93
C THR A 34 0.73 11.11 -6.25
N LEU A 35 1.21 11.11 -5.02
CA LEU A 35 1.29 9.91 -4.17
C LEU A 35 0.07 9.86 -3.24
N SER A 36 -0.70 8.77 -3.32
CA SER A 36 -1.83 8.49 -2.44
C SER A 36 -1.52 7.28 -1.55
N ILE A 37 -1.61 7.46 -0.24
CA ILE A 37 -1.38 6.40 0.74
C ILE A 37 -2.73 5.95 1.27
N ILE A 38 -3.00 4.64 1.21
CA ILE A 38 -4.17 4.02 1.81
C ILE A 38 -3.70 3.16 2.98
N HIS A 39 -4.28 3.37 4.15
CA HIS A 39 -4.18 2.40 5.22
C HIS A 39 -5.24 1.31 5.01
N VAL A 40 -4.80 0.05 4.96
CA VAL A 40 -5.71 -1.09 4.91
C VAL A 40 -5.75 -1.73 6.29
N ASP A 41 -6.82 -1.43 7.02
CA ASP A 41 -7.16 -2.13 8.25
C ASP A 41 -7.80 -3.47 7.88
N MET A 42 -6.96 -4.39 7.39
CA MET A 42 -7.36 -5.78 7.25
C MET A 42 -7.17 -6.45 8.60
N ASN A 43 -8.29 -6.77 9.26
CA ASN A 43 -8.28 -7.75 10.32
C ASN A 43 -7.90 -9.11 9.71
N VAL A 44 -6.60 -9.42 9.72
CA VAL A 44 -6.04 -10.64 9.11
C VAL A 44 -6.74 -11.90 9.65
N ALA A 45 -7.21 -11.87 10.90
CA ALA A 45 -7.99 -12.95 11.49
C ALA A 45 -9.34 -13.15 10.79
N GLU A 46 -10.05 -12.06 10.43
CA GLU A 46 -11.31 -12.13 9.68
C GLU A 46 -11.08 -12.56 8.23
N PHE A 47 -9.99 -12.13 7.59
CA PHE A 47 -9.65 -12.55 6.23
C PHE A 47 -9.39 -14.06 6.15
N TYR A 48 -8.58 -14.63 7.07
CA TYR A 48 -8.35 -16.08 7.11
C TYR A 48 -9.61 -16.86 7.52
N GLN A 49 -10.46 -16.32 8.40
CA GLN A 49 -11.76 -16.95 8.70
C GLN A 49 -12.68 -16.97 7.48
N ALA A 50 -12.78 -15.88 6.73
CA ALA A 50 -13.58 -15.83 5.50
C ALA A 50 -13.03 -16.79 4.43
N LEU A 51 -11.70 -16.95 4.35
CA LEU A 51 -11.06 -17.87 3.41
C LEU A 51 -11.30 -19.34 3.79
N LEU A 52 -11.28 -19.67 5.10
CA LEU A 52 -11.51 -21.04 5.59
C LEU A 52 -12.98 -21.48 5.54
N VAL A 53 -13.94 -20.54 5.55
CA VAL A 53 -15.38 -20.86 5.42
C VAL A 53 -15.77 -21.14 3.95
N LEU A 54 -14.92 -20.78 2.99
CA LEU A 54 -15.14 -20.98 1.54
C LEU A 54 -14.47 -22.24 0.97
N ILE A 55 -13.86 -23.10 1.81
CA ILE A 55 -13.28 -24.40 1.43
C ILE A 55 -14.06 -25.51 2.12
#